data_AF-A0A0J8DEU8-F1
#
_entry.id   AF-A0A0J8DEU8-F1
#
_cell.length_a   1.000
_cell.length_b   1.000
_cell.length_c   1.000
_cell.angle_alpha   90.00
_cell.angle_beta   90.00
_cell.angle_gamma   90.00
#
_symmetry.space_group_name_H-M   'P 1'
#
loop_
_entity.id
_entity.type
_entity.pdbx_description
1 polymer ?
#
loop_
_entity_poly.entity_id
_entity_poly.type
_entity_poly.pdbx_seq_one_letter_code
_entity_poly.pdbx_strand_id
1 'polypeptide(L)'
;MKNASEVTSHAVLSRYEGVNKDKNNMVMSTIVANFQVKFGLKTKGIDIINNIIKNISEDTLCNVERNILLWNICILIDEYTELREYEYVKELIDKAKRNYSRDVILGDTLESFHISWLDQILLKEAKLYILKGDKVKGEDICREVIENRKGIMESALAIGESINLDRCNSLSYRYLSKIYKEDDYKCAREYMKKALYYKTYNKDIYNLYNSKSEEILDLKGIKSSYSFLVKCYFEEKNPSYDNIEYSYCISCIYNNSKICSKRNIKITDKKSCSLYEAFKYIL
;
A
#
# COMPACT_ATOMS: atom_id res chain seq x y z
N MET A 1 -18.34 -22.89 -32.23
CA MET A 1 -18.57 -21.63 -31.51
C MET A 1 -17.29 -21.27 -30.79
N LYS A 2 -16.60 -20.20 -31.20
CA LYS A 2 -15.39 -19.72 -30.50
C LYS A 2 -15.82 -19.13 -29.15
N ASN A 3 -15.12 -19.48 -28.07
CA ASN A 3 -15.43 -18.99 -26.74
C ASN A 3 -15.37 -17.44 -26.72
N ALA A 4 -16.41 -16.79 -26.19
CA ALA A 4 -16.47 -15.32 -26.12
C ALA A 4 -15.31 -14.70 -25.32
N SER A 5 -14.65 -15.48 -24.45
CA SER A 5 -13.42 -15.09 -23.74
C SER A 5 -12.18 -15.04 -24.64
N GLU A 6 -12.08 -15.93 -25.64
CA GLU A 6 -10.97 -15.93 -26.58
C GLU A 6 -11.08 -14.75 -27.55
N VAL A 7 -12.30 -14.45 -28.02
CA VAL A 7 -12.59 -13.37 -28.97
C VAL A 7 -12.32 -11.99 -28.37
N THR A 8 -12.63 -11.78 -27.08
CA THR A 8 -12.31 -10.53 -26.36
C THR A 8 -10.82 -10.40 -26.07
N SER A 9 -10.14 -11.49 -25.67
CA SER A 9 -8.69 -11.45 -25.47
C SER A 9 -7.92 -11.17 -26.76
N HIS A 10 -8.31 -11.78 -27.90
CA HIS A 10 -7.63 -11.58 -29.18
C HIS A 10 -7.89 -10.20 -29.80
N ALA A 11 -9.10 -9.64 -29.67
CA ALA A 11 -9.41 -8.29 -30.17
C ALA A 11 -8.76 -7.18 -29.33
N VAL A 12 -8.58 -7.44 -28.03
CA VAL A 12 -7.75 -6.61 -27.14
C VAL A 12 -6.30 -6.77 -27.61
N LEU A 13 -5.73 -7.99 -27.63
CA LEU A 13 -4.34 -8.31 -27.99
C LEU A 13 -3.89 -7.85 -29.40
N SER A 14 -4.73 -7.96 -30.43
CA SER A 14 -4.37 -7.57 -31.81
C SER A 14 -4.28 -6.04 -31.99
N ARG A 15 -4.83 -5.25 -31.05
CA ARG A 15 -4.55 -3.82 -30.94
C ARG A 15 -3.24 -3.51 -30.20
N TYR A 16 -2.63 -4.48 -29.49
CA TYR A 16 -1.39 -4.28 -28.72
C TYR A 16 -0.10 -4.56 -29.49
N GLU A 17 -0.14 -5.23 -30.64
CA GLU A 17 1.08 -5.50 -31.44
C GLU A 17 1.76 -4.21 -31.95
N GLY A 18 1.08 -3.06 -31.91
CA GLY A 18 1.63 -1.73 -32.21
C GLY A 18 1.86 -0.80 -31.00
N VAL A 19 1.71 -1.25 -29.76
CA VAL A 19 1.56 -0.39 -28.55
C VAL A 19 2.88 0.09 -27.92
N ASN A 20 4.05 -0.32 -28.41
CA ASN A 20 5.34 0.00 -27.78
C ASN A 20 5.78 1.49 -27.84
N LYS A 21 4.91 2.45 -28.21
CA LYS A 21 5.31 3.87 -28.38
C LYS A 21 4.39 4.93 -27.75
N ASP A 22 3.26 4.57 -27.13
CA ASP A 22 2.33 5.55 -26.53
C ASP A 22 2.10 5.27 -25.03
N LYS A 23 2.30 6.31 -24.20
CA LYS A 23 2.20 6.26 -22.73
C LYS A 23 0.78 5.95 -22.25
N ASN A 24 -0.25 6.46 -22.93
CA ASN A 24 -1.64 6.15 -22.59
C ASN A 24 -1.95 4.68 -22.82
N ASN A 25 -1.34 4.10 -23.87
CA ASN A 25 -1.48 2.68 -24.14
C ASN A 25 -0.72 1.83 -23.10
N MET A 26 0.44 2.28 -22.60
CA MET A 26 1.16 1.59 -21.50
C MET A 26 0.37 1.56 -20.19
N VAL A 27 -0.32 2.66 -19.82
CA VAL A 27 -1.21 2.69 -18.64
C VAL A 27 -2.36 1.69 -18.81
N MET A 28 -3.03 1.70 -19.96
CA MET A 28 -4.10 0.74 -20.24
C MET A 28 -3.61 -0.71 -20.28
N SER A 29 -2.44 -0.96 -20.87
CA SER A 29 -1.80 -2.29 -20.84
C SER A 29 -1.53 -2.74 -19.41
N THR A 30 -1.03 -1.85 -18.54
CA THR A 30 -0.78 -2.15 -17.11
C THR A 30 -2.07 -2.55 -16.40
N ILE A 31 -3.14 -1.78 -16.60
CA ILE A 31 -4.46 -2.07 -16.01
C ILE A 31 -4.96 -3.44 -16.48
N VAL A 32 -4.98 -3.69 -17.79
CA VAL A 32 -5.46 -4.95 -18.37
C VAL A 32 -4.61 -6.12 -17.90
N ALA A 33 -3.28 -5.98 -17.87
CA ALA A 33 -2.40 -7.03 -17.42
C ALA A 33 -2.63 -7.37 -15.94
N ASN A 34 -2.83 -6.37 -15.07
CA ASN A 34 -3.18 -6.61 -13.67
C ASN A 34 -4.52 -7.36 -13.53
N PHE A 35 -5.54 -7.00 -14.33
CA PHE A 35 -6.79 -7.77 -14.38
C PHE A 35 -6.53 -9.23 -14.80
N GLN A 36 -5.72 -9.46 -15.82
CA GLN A 36 -5.36 -10.81 -16.25
C GLN A 36 -4.65 -11.61 -15.15
N VAL A 37 -3.72 -10.98 -14.43
CA VAL A 37 -3.02 -11.57 -13.29
C VAL A 37 -4.01 -11.97 -12.18
N LYS A 38 -4.96 -11.09 -11.83
CA LYS A 38 -5.89 -11.33 -10.71
C LYS A 38 -7.06 -12.26 -11.05
N PHE A 39 -7.48 -12.35 -12.31
CA PHE A 39 -8.71 -13.06 -12.72
C PHE A 39 -8.48 -14.26 -13.65
N GLY A 40 -7.29 -14.87 -13.60
CA GLY A 40 -7.08 -16.24 -14.12
C GLY A 40 -6.31 -16.37 -15.44
N LEU A 41 -5.81 -15.27 -16.03
CA LEU A 41 -4.89 -15.28 -17.17
C LEU A 41 -3.48 -14.90 -16.74
N LYS A 42 -3.00 -15.53 -15.66
CA LYS A 42 -1.79 -15.13 -14.92
C LYS A 42 -0.55 -15.00 -15.80
N THR A 43 -0.23 -16.02 -16.59
CA THR A 43 0.95 -16.04 -17.47
C THR A 43 0.89 -14.90 -18.49
N LYS A 44 -0.24 -14.71 -19.17
CA LYS A 44 -0.40 -13.65 -20.18
C LYS A 44 -0.25 -12.26 -19.56
N GLY A 45 -0.82 -12.05 -18.37
CA GLY A 45 -0.65 -10.80 -17.64
C GLY A 45 0.81 -10.54 -17.28
N ILE A 46 1.52 -11.54 -16.75
CA ILE A 46 2.95 -11.45 -16.44
C ILE A 46 3.79 -11.15 -17.69
N ASP A 47 3.49 -11.77 -18.83
CA ASP A 47 4.20 -11.52 -20.10
C ASP A 47 4.06 -10.06 -20.56
N ILE A 48 2.84 -9.50 -20.48
CA ILE A 48 2.59 -8.10 -20.79
C ILE A 48 3.36 -7.18 -19.84
N ILE A 49 3.31 -7.46 -18.53
CA ILE A 49 4.03 -6.68 -17.50
C ILE A 49 5.54 -6.70 -17.78
N ASN A 50 6.11 -7.89 -18.06
CA ASN A 50 7.52 -8.06 -18.40
C ASN A 50 7.90 -7.29 -19.68
N ASN A 51 7.02 -7.22 -20.67
CA ASN A 51 7.25 -6.40 -21.86
C ASN A 51 7.24 -4.91 -21.54
N ILE A 52 6.29 -4.43 -20.72
CA ILE A 52 6.22 -3.02 -20.30
C ILE A 52 7.51 -2.60 -19.59
N ILE A 53 7.95 -3.35 -18.57
CA ILE A 53 9.14 -2.99 -17.79
C ILE A 53 10.45 -3.04 -18.60
N LYS A 54 10.50 -3.85 -19.67
CA LYS A 54 11.66 -3.93 -20.58
C LYS A 54 11.74 -2.74 -21.53
N ASN A 55 10.60 -2.11 -21.84
CA ASN A 55 10.53 -0.96 -22.75
C ASN A 55 10.69 0.39 -22.06
N ILE A 56 10.79 0.42 -20.72
CA ILE A 56 11.03 1.65 -19.95
C ILE A 56 12.48 1.65 -19.49
N SER A 57 13.21 2.75 -19.77
CA SER A 57 14.60 2.91 -19.32
C SER A 57 14.68 2.94 -17.79
N GLU A 58 15.69 2.29 -17.21
CA GLU A 58 15.89 2.24 -15.75
C GLU A 58 16.27 3.59 -15.13
N ASP A 59 16.65 4.56 -15.95
CA ASP A 59 17.02 5.93 -15.58
C ASP A 59 16.05 6.96 -16.17
N THR A 60 14.84 6.53 -16.58
CA THR A 60 13.86 7.44 -17.20
C THR A 60 13.62 8.66 -16.33
N LEU A 61 13.78 9.85 -16.93
CA LEU A 61 13.43 11.14 -16.31
C LEU A 61 11.92 11.39 -16.38
N CYS A 62 11.15 10.56 -17.10
CA CYS A 62 9.72 10.71 -17.23
C CYS A 62 8.98 10.12 -16.02
N ASN A 63 8.37 10.97 -15.21
CA ASN A 63 7.60 10.54 -14.03
C ASN A 63 6.48 9.55 -14.37
N VAL A 64 5.79 9.72 -15.50
CA VAL A 64 4.73 8.79 -15.95
C VAL A 64 5.31 7.39 -16.17
N GLU A 65 6.40 7.28 -16.92
CA GLU A 65 7.06 6.00 -17.20
C GLU A 65 7.62 5.37 -15.93
N ARG A 66 8.26 6.16 -15.07
CA ARG A 66 8.75 5.71 -13.75
C ARG A 66 7.63 5.11 -12.91
N ASN A 67 6.45 5.72 -12.91
CA ASN A 67 5.31 5.25 -12.12
C ASN A 67 4.69 3.98 -12.71
N ILE A 68 4.58 3.90 -14.04
CA ILE A 68 4.19 2.67 -14.74
C ILE A 68 5.17 1.55 -14.41
N LEU A 69 6.48 1.82 -14.46
CA LEU A 69 7.53 0.87 -14.13
C LEU A 69 7.38 0.36 -12.69
N LEU A 70 7.27 1.26 -11.70
CA LEU A 70 7.13 0.89 -10.28
C LEU A 70 5.86 0.08 -10.01
N TRP A 71 4.73 0.45 -10.62
CA TRP A 71 3.49 -0.30 -10.46
C TRP A 71 3.63 -1.72 -10.99
N ASN A 72 4.16 -1.87 -12.20
CA ASN A 72 4.39 -3.16 -12.82
C ASN A 72 5.39 -4.02 -12.03
N ILE A 73 6.49 -3.43 -11.54
CA ILE A 73 7.44 -4.13 -10.64
C ILE A 73 6.74 -4.60 -9.37
N CYS A 74 5.89 -3.77 -8.75
CA CYS A 74 5.18 -4.14 -7.52
C CYS A 74 4.24 -5.33 -7.72
N ILE A 75 3.60 -5.44 -8.90
CA ILE A 75 2.79 -6.61 -9.27
C ILE A 75 3.70 -7.84 -9.35
N LEU A 76 4.80 -7.77 -10.12
CA LEU A 76 5.73 -8.89 -10.25
C LEU A 76 6.30 -9.35 -8.90
N ILE A 77 6.64 -8.42 -8.00
CA ILE A 77 7.10 -8.75 -6.65
C ILE A 77 6.08 -9.64 -5.94
N ASP A 78 4.79 -9.29 -5.99
CA ASP A 78 3.75 -10.08 -5.32
C ASP A 78 3.63 -11.47 -5.95
N GLU A 79 3.61 -11.54 -7.29
CA GLU A 79 3.43 -12.81 -8.00
C GLU A 79 4.63 -13.76 -7.84
N TYR A 80 5.87 -13.25 -7.96
CA TYR A 80 7.07 -14.07 -7.77
C TYR A 80 7.34 -14.41 -6.30
N THR A 81 6.84 -13.60 -5.35
CA THR A 81 6.84 -13.99 -3.93
C THR A 81 5.96 -15.22 -3.68
N GLU A 82 4.79 -15.31 -4.33
CA GLU A 82 3.92 -16.49 -4.25
C GLU A 82 4.58 -17.73 -4.84
N LEU A 83 5.33 -17.57 -5.92
CA LEU A 83 6.11 -18.64 -6.57
C LEU A 83 7.39 -19.01 -5.82
N ARG A 84 7.73 -18.29 -4.75
CA ARG A 84 8.96 -18.47 -3.94
C ARG A 84 10.26 -18.23 -4.69
N GLU A 85 10.21 -17.42 -5.76
CA GLU A 85 11.38 -16.98 -6.54
C GLU A 85 12.10 -15.83 -5.82
N TYR A 86 12.62 -16.08 -4.62
CA TYR A 86 13.05 -15.03 -3.69
C TYR A 86 14.24 -14.20 -4.15
N GLU A 87 15.15 -14.77 -4.94
CA GLU A 87 16.28 -14.01 -5.50
C GLU A 87 15.80 -13.01 -6.56
N TYR A 88 14.91 -13.45 -7.46
CA TYR A 88 14.32 -12.55 -8.45
C TYR A 88 13.44 -11.47 -7.80
N VAL A 89 12.70 -11.81 -6.74
CA VAL A 89 11.96 -10.81 -5.95
C VAL A 89 12.91 -9.75 -5.36
N LYS A 90 14.09 -10.14 -4.88
CA LYS A 90 15.07 -9.20 -4.35
C LYS A 90 15.60 -8.26 -5.44
N GLU A 91 15.92 -8.79 -6.62
CA GLU A 91 16.34 -7.98 -7.78
C GLU A 91 15.27 -6.94 -8.16
N LEU A 92 14.00 -7.35 -8.19
CA LEU A 92 12.87 -6.47 -8.46
C LEU A 92 12.71 -5.39 -7.39
N ILE A 93 12.85 -5.73 -6.11
CA ILE A 93 12.84 -4.77 -5.00
C ILE A 93 13.95 -3.74 -5.16
N ASP A 94 15.18 -4.19 -5.43
CA ASP A 94 16.32 -3.29 -5.59
C ASP A 94 16.13 -2.37 -6.81
N LYS A 95 15.56 -2.90 -7.90
CA LYS A 95 15.16 -2.09 -9.06
C LYS A 95 14.10 -1.05 -8.69
N ALA A 96 13.10 -1.43 -7.90
CA ALA A 96 12.07 -0.50 -7.42
C ALA A 96 12.66 0.60 -6.54
N LYS A 97 13.59 0.28 -5.63
CA LYS A 97 14.26 1.26 -4.76
C LYS A 97 15.10 2.26 -5.56
N ARG A 98 15.80 1.82 -6.62
CA ARG A 98 16.56 2.71 -7.52
C ARG A 98 15.68 3.63 -8.36
N ASN A 99 14.48 3.16 -8.73
CA ASN A 99 13.55 3.89 -9.58
C ASN A 99 12.50 4.68 -8.79
N TYR A 100 12.46 4.54 -7.47
CA TYR A 100 11.57 5.34 -6.64
C TYR A 100 11.96 6.82 -6.70
N SER A 101 10.96 7.68 -6.84
CA SER A 101 11.10 9.12 -6.66
C SER A 101 10.01 9.63 -5.72
N ARG A 102 10.30 10.70 -4.96
CA ARG A 102 9.27 11.43 -4.21
C ARG A 102 8.23 12.09 -5.14
N ASP A 103 8.60 12.28 -6.42
CA ASP A 103 7.78 12.87 -7.49
C ASP A 103 6.93 11.85 -8.24
N VAL A 104 6.64 10.70 -7.63
CA VAL A 104 5.73 9.69 -8.15
C VAL A 104 4.29 10.25 -8.10
N ILE A 105 4.01 11.20 -9.00
CA ILE A 105 2.72 11.86 -9.20
C ILE A 105 2.15 11.31 -10.50
N LEU A 106 1.44 10.19 -10.44
CA LEU A 106 0.53 9.82 -11.53
C LEU A 106 -0.93 10.20 -11.23
N GLY A 107 -1.17 10.87 -10.09
CA GLY A 107 -2.50 11.21 -9.61
C GLY A 107 -2.96 12.63 -9.89
N ASP A 108 -2.24 13.48 -10.63
CA ASP A 108 -2.67 14.89 -10.75
C ASP A 108 -3.92 15.14 -11.61
N THR A 109 -4.45 14.10 -12.26
CA THR A 109 -5.82 14.08 -12.79
C THR A 109 -6.78 13.18 -12.01
N LEU A 110 -6.29 12.44 -11.01
CA LEU A 110 -7.03 11.42 -10.23
C LEU A 110 -6.84 11.53 -8.69
N GLU A 111 -6.44 12.69 -8.17
CA GLU A 111 -6.37 13.04 -6.75
C GLU A 111 -5.21 12.36 -5.95
N SER A 112 -4.09 13.09 -5.78
CA SER A 112 -3.14 13.07 -4.64
C SER A 112 -2.64 11.73 -4.09
N PHE A 113 -1.42 11.31 -4.47
CA PHE A 113 -0.68 10.21 -3.84
C PHE A 113 0.80 10.59 -3.72
N HIS A 114 1.31 10.84 -2.51
CA HIS A 114 2.68 11.36 -2.38
C HIS A 114 3.61 10.66 -1.39
N ILE A 115 3.19 9.62 -0.66
CA ILE A 115 4.04 9.08 0.42
C ILE A 115 4.19 7.54 0.42
N SER A 116 3.38 6.76 -0.30
CA SER A 116 3.28 5.33 0.03
C SER A 116 4.26 4.39 -0.71
N TRP A 117 4.89 4.79 -1.82
CA TRP A 117 5.64 3.81 -2.62
C TRP A 117 6.91 3.28 -1.96
N LEU A 118 7.72 4.14 -1.34
CA LEU A 118 8.93 3.69 -0.66
C LEU A 118 8.61 2.76 0.50
N ASP A 119 7.71 3.18 1.40
CA ASP A 119 7.29 2.35 2.55
C ASP A 119 6.66 1.03 2.09
N GLN A 120 5.90 1.01 0.99
CA GLN A 120 5.39 -0.23 0.40
C GLN A 120 6.48 -1.13 -0.17
N ILE A 121 7.48 -0.56 -0.84
CA ILE A 121 8.64 -1.31 -1.35
C ILE A 121 9.42 -1.90 -0.16
N LEU A 122 9.64 -1.11 0.90
CA LEU A 122 10.25 -1.57 2.15
C LEU A 122 9.42 -2.69 2.79
N LEU A 123 8.09 -2.59 2.82
CA LEU A 123 7.25 -3.67 3.36
C LEU A 123 7.25 -4.93 2.51
N LYS A 124 7.42 -4.82 1.18
CA LYS A 124 7.67 -5.98 0.32
C LYS A 124 9.02 -6.63 0.63
N GLU A 125 10.04 -5.82 0.91
CA GLU A 125 11.36 -6.28 1.36
C GLU A 125 11.32 -6.95 2.73
N ALA A 126 10.61 -6.37 3.71
CA ALA A 126 10.37 -6.98 5.01
C ALA A 126 9.67 -8.34 4.87
N LYS A 127 8.61 -8.41 4.05
CA LYS A 127 7.89 -9.67 3.76
C LYS A 127 8.84 -10.73 3.19
N LEU A 128 9.72 -10.36 2.26
CA LEU A 128 10.71 -11.26 1.68
C LEU A 128 11.63 -11.84 2.76
N TYR A 129 12.24 -11.00 3.60
CA TYR A 129 13.13 -11.46 4.68
C TYR A 129 12.42 -12.37 5.67
N ILE A 130 11.19 -12.03 6.07
CA ILE A 130 10.35 -12.87 6.95
C ILE A 130 10.07 -14.24 6.30
N LEU A 131 9.82 -14.30 5.00
CA LEU A 131 9.60 -15.57 4.29
C LEU A 131 10.88 -16.40 4.14
N LYS A 132 12.05 -15.76 4.03
CA LYS A 132 13.37 -16.42 4.03
C LYS A 132 13.82 -16.86 5.44
N GLY A 133 13.09 -16.50 6.49
CA GLY A 133 13.42 -16.81 7.88
C GLY A 133 14.35 -15.82 8.57
N ASP A 134 14.76 -14.74 7.88
CA ASP A 134 15.55 -13.65 8.45
C ASP A 134 14.63 -12.69 9.22
N LYS A 135 14.21 -13.13 10.43
CA LYS A 135 13.29 -12.39 11.30
C LYS A 135 13.86 -11.01 11.69
N VAL A 136 15.18 -10.93 11.92
CA VAL A 136 15.86 -9.70 12.36
C VAL A 136 15.76 -8.61 11.31
N LYS A 137 16.16 -8.88 10.06
CA LYS A 137 16.03 -7.87 8.98
C LYS A 137 14.58 -7.52 8.69
N GLY A 138 13.69 -8.51 8.75
CA GLY A 138 12.26 -8.27 8.60
C GLY A 138 11.71 -7.30 9.65
N GLU A 139 12.13 -7.45 10.90
CA GLU A 139 11.77 -6.59 12.03
C GLU A 139 12.35 -5.17 11.89
N ASP A 140 13.64 -5.06 11.56
CA ASP A 140 14.32 -3.78 11.39
C ASP A 140 13.64 -2.91 10.33
N ILE A 141 13.30 -3.49 9.17
CA ILE A 141 12.61 -2.77 8.10
C ILE A 141 11.18 -2.37 8.53
N CYS A 142 10.46 -3.24 9.26
CA CYS A 142 9.13 -2.86 9.78
C CYS A 142 9.23 -1.67 10.75
N ARG A 143 10.27 -1.60 11.57
CA ARG A 143 10.51 -0.49 12.51
C ARG A 143 10.88 0.80 11.78
N GLU A 144 11.70 0.71 10.73
CA GLU A 144 12.04 1.85 9.87
C GLU A 144 10.75 2.46 9.28
N VAL A 145 9.87 1.63 8.72
CA VAL A 145 8.58 2.08 8.19
C VAL A 145 7.74 2.74 9.30
N ILE A 146 7.62 2.12 10.48
CA ILE A 146 6.85 2.71 11.58
C ILE A 146 7.39 4.09 11.99
N GLU A 147 8.72 4.26 12.06
CA GLU A 147 9.32 5.54 12.44
C GLU A 147 9.11 6.62 11.37
N ASN A 148 9.28 6.27 10.09
CA ASN A 148 8.96 7.16 8.97
C ASN A 148 7.51 7.68 9.05
N ARG A 149 6.58 6.79 9.41
CA ARG A 149 5.15 7.10 9.54
C ARG A 149 4.81 7.88 10.80
N LYS A 150 5.57 7.68 11.89
CA LYS A 150 5.39 8.41 13.14
C LYS A 150 5.66 9.91 12.96
N GLY A 151 6.73 10.29 12.26
CA GLY A 151 7.00 11.71 11.97
C GLY A 151 5.88 12.39 11.18
N ILE A 152 5.25 11.64 10.28
CA ILE A 152 4.06 12.08 9.53
C ILE A 152 2.85 12.27 10.47
N MET A 153 2.61 11.31 11.38
CA MET A 153 1.53 11.38 12.37
C MET A 153 1.67 12.56 13.33
N GLU A 154 2.87 12.79 13.85
CA GLU A 154 3.15 13.92 14.76
C GLU A 154 2.91 15.26 14.05
N SER A 155 3.31 15.36 12.79
CA SER A 155 3.08 16.55 11.96
C SER A 155 1.58 16.79 11.71
N ALA A 156 0.80 15.74 11.46
CA ALA A 156 -0.65 15.82 11.30
C ALA A 156 -1.36 16.26 12.59
N LEU A 157 -0.97 15.67 13.73
CA LEU A 157 -1.51 16.03 15.04
C LEU A 157 -1.23 17.50 15.40
N ALA A 158 -0.04 18.02 15.07
CA ALA A 158 0.31 19.42 15.31
C ALA A 158 -0.61 20.43 14.59
N ILE A 159 -1.29 20.01 13.51
CA ILE A 159 -2.27 20.83 12.79
C ILE A 159 -3.73 20.43 13.07
N GLY A 160 -3.95 19.53 14.04
CA GLY A 160 -5.27 19.07 14.43
C GLY A 160 -5.89 18.06 13.46
N GLU A 161 -5.08 17.36 12.66
CA GLU A 161 -5.51 16.24 11.83
C GLU A 161 -5.22 14.91 12.54
N SER A 162 -6.11 13.93 12.40
CA SER A 162 -5.92 12.57 12.88
C SER A 162 -5.87 11.59 11.71
N ILE A 163 -4.93 10.66 11.75
CA ILE A 163 -4.83 9.59 10.75
C ILE A 163 -5.81 8.47 11.13
N ASN A 164 -6.84 8.27 10.31
CA ASN A 164 -7.90 7.29 10.55
C ASN A 164 -7.49 5.88 10.10
N LEU A 165 -6.73 5.80 9.00
CA LEU A 165 -6.25 4.57 8.38
C LEU A 165 -4.79 4.72 7.97
N ASP A 166 -4.01 3.66 8.19
CA ASP A 166 -2.62 3.59 7.75
C ASP A 166 -2.26 2.15 7.38
N ARG A 167 -2.29 1.86 6.08
CA ARG A 167 -1.97 0.52 5.56
C ARG A 167 -0.52 0.11 5.86
N CYS A 168 0.44 1.03 5.79
CA CYS A 168 1.85 0.71 6.01
C CYS A 168 2.11 0.36 7.47
N ASN A 169 1.60 1.15 8.42
CA ASN A 169 1.67 0.79 9.83
C ASN A 169 0.89 -0.48 10.14
N SER A 170 -0.32 -0.64 9.59
CA SER A 170 -1.12 -1.85 9.75
C SER A 170 -0.36 -3.11 9.33
N LEU A 171 0.28 -3.07 8.14
CA LEU A 171 1.09 -4.18 7.63
C LEU A 171 2.37 -4.39 8.44
N SER A 172 3.06 -3.32 8.83
CA SER A 172 4.27 -3.40 9.69
C SER A 172 3.96 -4.13 10.99
N TYR A 173 2.92 -3.70 11.70
CA TYR A 173 2.52 -4.33 12.96
C TYR A 173 2.02 -5.76 12.77
N ARG A 174 1.38 -6.08 11.65
CA ARG A 174 1.02 -7.47 11.32
C ARG A 174 2.25 -8.34 11.06
N TYR A 175 3.27 -7.81 10.42
CA TYR A 175 4.51 -8.55 10.19
C TYR A 175 5.26 -8.78 11.49
N LEU A 176 5.36 -7.76 12.34
CA LEU A 176 5.88 -7.89 13.70
C LEU A 176 5.07 -8.92 14.51
N SER A 177 3.74 -8.89 14.44
CA SER A 177 2.92 -9.89 15.16
C SER A 177 3.21 -11.32 14.70
N LYS A 178 3.46 -11.52 13.40
CA LYS A 178 3.87 -12.82 12.85
C LYS A 178 5.26 -13.25 13.33
N ILE A 179 6.23 -12.33 13.36
CA ILE A 179 7.61 -12.60 13.81
C ILE A 179 7.62 -13.09 15.27
N TYR A 180 6.92 -12.37 16.15
CA TYR A 180 6.89 -12.64 17.59
C TYR A 180 5.96 -13.77 18.01
N LYS A 181 5.07 -14.26 17.11
CA LYS A 181 4.06 -15.27 17.45
C LYS A 181 4.64 -16.53 18.11
N GLU A 182 5.82 -16.97 17.70
CA GLU A 182 6.42 -18.22 18.19
C GLU A 182 7.13 -18.04 19.53
N ASP A 183 7.69 -16.85 19.78
CA ASP A 183 8.60 -16.58 20.89
C ASP A 183 7.93 -15.80 22.02
N ASP A 184 7.02 -14.88 21.70
CA ASP A 184 6.28 -14.04 22.65
C ASP A 184 4.85 -13.73 22.13
N TYR A 185 3.90 -14.57 22.52
CA TYR A 185 2.48 -14.39 22.19
C TYR A 185 1.88 -13.10 22.77
N LYS A 186 2.44 -12.56 23.86
CA LYS A 186 1.95 -11.31 24.46
C LYS A 186 2.32 -10.14 23.56
N CYS A 187 3.57 -10.06 23.15
CA CYS A 187 4.01 -9.04 22.20
C CYS A 187 3.31 -9.19 20.85
N ALA A 188 3.17 -10.41 20.33
CA ALA A 188 2.45 -10.69 19.09
C ALA A 188 0.99 -10.21 19.14
N ARG A 189 0.29 -10.43 20.25
CA ARG A 189 -1.08 -9.94 20.47
C ARG A 189 -1.16 -8.42 20.45
N GLU A 190 -0.29 -7.73 21.16
CA GLU A 190 -0.29 -6.26 21.20
C GLU A 190 0.03 -5.64 19.84
N TYR A 191 0.96 -6.22 19.08
CA TYR A 191 1.17 -5.83 17.70
C TYR A 191 -0.06 -6.09 16.82
N MET A 192 -0.76 -7.21 17.03
CA MET A 192 -1.97 -7.49 16.26
C MET A 192 -3.10 -6.49 16.54
N LYS A 193 -3.24 -6.03 17.79
CA LYS A 193 -4.17 -4.93 18.14
C LYS A 193 -3.81 -3.64 17.41
N LYS A 194 -2.52 -3.26 17.42
CA LYS A 194 -2.05 -2.08 16.67
C LYS A 194 -2.32 -2.23 15.17
N ALA A 195 -2.05 -3.40 14.60
CA ALA A 195 -2.32 -3.69 13.20
C ALA A 195 -3.80 -3.48 12.85
N LEU A 196 -4.70 -3.93 13.73
CA LEU A 196 -6.15 -3.75 13.59
C LEU A 196 -6.55 -2.28 13.77
N TYR A 197 -6.00 -1.58 14.75
CA TYR A 197 -6.26 -0.15 14.98
C TYR A 197 -6.02 0.71 13.73
N TYR A 198 -4.91 0.48 13.04
CA TYR A 198 -4.57 1.20 11.80
C TYR A 198 -5.30 0.69 10.56
N LYS A 199 -5.96 -0.47 10.64
CA LYS A 199 -6.77 -1.05 9.57
C LYS A 199 -8.24 -0.65 9.65
N THR A 200 -8.77 -0.52 10.87
CA THR A 200 -10.20 -0.29 11.10
C THR A 200 -10.50 1.21 11.12
N TYR A 201 -11.33 1.65 10.16
CA TYR A 201 -11.81 3.03 10.08
C TYR A 201 -12.74 3.38 11.25
N ASN A 202 -13.65 2.46 11.59
CA ASN A 202 -14.61 2.63 12.67
C ASN A 202 -13.99 2.25 14.03
N LYS A 203 -13.70 3.26 14.86
CA LYS A 203 -13.06 3.02 16.17
C LYS A 203 -13.98 2.32 17.18
N ASP A 204 -15.30 2.37 17.03
CA ASP A 204 -16.22 1.60 17.86
C ASP A 204 -16.12 0.11 17.55
N ILE A 205 -15.98 -0.26 16.27
CA ILE A 205 -15.74 -1.65 15.85
C ILE A 205 -14.40 -2.15 16.42
N TYR A 206 -13.34 -1.34 16.31
CA TYR A 206 -12.05 -1.67 16.93
C TYR A 206 -12.18 -1.89 18.45
N ASN A 207 -12.88 -0.99 19.16
CA ASN A 207 -13.09 -1.11 20.61
C ASN A 207 -13.86 -2.37 20.97
N LEU A 208 -14.90 -2.72 20.20
CA LEU A 208 -15.66 -3.97 20.36
C LEU A 208 -14.77 -5.19 20.20
N TYR A 209 -13.94 -5.24 19.14
CA TYR A 209 -12.99 -6.34 18.95
C TYR A 209 -11.96 -6.40 20.07
N ASN A 210 -11.45 -5.26 20.53
CA ASN A 210 -10.51 -5.22 21.63
C ASN A 210 -11.13 -5.77 22.92
N SER A 211 -12.34 -5.34 23.28
CA SER A 211 -13.09 -5.86 24.45
C SER A 211 -13.29 -7.37 24.37
N LYS A 212 -13.81 -7.87 23.24
CA LYS A 212 -13.99 -9.31 23.02
C LYS A 212 -12.67 -10.08 23.09
N SER A 213 -11.57 -9.47 22.65
CA SER A 213 -10.25 -10.09 22.75
C SER A 213 -9.76 -10.20 24.19
N GLU A 214 -10.14 -9.28 25.08
CA GLU A 214 -9.86 -9.38 26.53
C GLU A 214 -10.71 -10.49 27.17
N GLU A 215 -12.01 -10.55 26.87
CA GLU A 215 -12.88 -11.63 27.36
C GLU A 215 -12.35 -13.02 26.94
N ILE A 216 -11.90 -13.17 25.69
CA ILE A 216 -11.30 -14.42 25.20
C ILE A 216 -9.96 -14.71 25.87
N LEU A 217 -9.17 -13.67 26.20
CA LEU A 217 -7.91 -13.83 26.91
C LEU A 217 -8.17 -14.45 28.30
N ASP A 218 -9.16 -13.93 29.02
CA ASP A 218 -9.53 -14.41 30.36
C ASP A 218 -10.09 -15.84 30.33
N LEU A 219 -10.92 -16.16 29.33
CA LEU A 219 -11.61 -17.46 29.25
C LEU A 219 -10.78 -18.58 28.61
N LYS A 220 -9.99 -18.26 27.58
CA LYS A 220 -9.34 -19.25 26.68
C LYS A 220 -7.85 -19.01 26.46
N GLY A 221 -7.27 -18.02 27.14
CA GLY A 221 -5.85 -17.72 27.11
C GLY A 221 -5.36 -16.99 25.86
N ILE A 222 -4.08 -16.64 25.89
CA ILE A 222 -3.46 -15.68 24.97
C ILE A 222 -3.44 -16.10 23.50
N LYS A 223 -3.25 -17.40 23.23
CA LYS A 223 -3.23 -17.95 21.87
C LYS A 223 -4.61 -17.82 21.19
N SER A 224 -5.67 -18.04 21.95
CA SER A 224 -7.05 -17.90 21.49
C SER A 224 -7.40 -16.43 21.23
N SER A 225 -6.99 -15.53 22.13
CA SER A 225 -7.18 -14.09 21.97
C SER A 225 -6.45 -13.54 20.74
N TYR A 226 -5.18 -13.93 20.54
CA TYR A 226 -4.42 -13.62 19.34
C TYR A 226 -5.11 -14.13 18.07
N SER A 227 -5.56 -15.39 18.07
CA SER A 227 -6.21 -15.99 16.89
C SER A 227 -7.51 -15.29 16.52
N PHE A 228 -8.27 -14.82 17.52
CA PHE A 228 -9.45 -14.00 17.32
C PHE A 228 -9.10 -12.66 16.64
N LEU A 229 -8.08 -11.95 17.13
CA LEU A 229 -7.63 -10.68 16.53
C LEU A 229 -7.15 -10.86 15.09
N VAL A 230 -6.44 -11.95 14.79
CA VAL A 230 -6.04 -12.30 13.41
C VAL A 230 -7.28 -12.48 12.53
N LYS A 231 -8.31 -13.19 13.01
CA LYS A 231 -9.56 -13.38 12.27
C LYS A 231 -10.22 -12.02 11.97
N CYS A 232 -10.41 -11.17 12.99
CA CYS A 232 -10.99 -9.84 12.80
C CYS A 232 -10.21 -9.00 11.79
N TYR A 233 -8.87 -9.05 11.82
CA TYR A 233 -8.05 -8.33 10.85
C TYR A 233 -8.31 -8.75 9.40
N PHE A 234 -8.57 -10.03 9.13
CA PHE A 234 -8.86 -10.49 7.77
C PHE A 234 -10.33 -10.28 7.36
N GLU A 235 -11.25 -10.17 8.32
CA GLU A 235 -12.65 -9.78 8.07
C GLU A 235 -12.77 -8.31 7.70
N GLU A 236 -11.94 -7.44 8.29
CA GLU A 236 -11.86 -6.03 7.92
C GLU A 236 -11.40 -5.88 6.46
N LYS A 237 -12.20 -5.15 5.67
CA LYS A 237 -11.86 -4.86 4.28
C LYS A 237 -10.59 -4.01 4.24
N ASN A 238 -9.67 -4.34 3.34
CA ASN A 238 -8.60 -3.41 3.02
C ASN A 238 -9.22 -2.20 2.30
N PRO A 239 -8.87 -0.96 2.69
CA PRO A 239 -9.26 0.20 1.90
C PRO A 239 -8.76 0.04 0.46
N SER A 240 -9.55 0.51 -0.50
CA SER A 240 -9.28 0.34 -1.94
C SER A 240 -8.02 1.07 -2.42
N TYR A 241 -7.48 2.01 -1.63
CA TYR A 241 -6.35 2.87 -1.98
C TYR A 241 -5.39 3.08 -0.81
N ASP A 242 -4.15 3.49 -1.12
CA ASP A 242 -3.01 3.61 -0.20
C ASP A 242 -3.02 4.82 0.73
N ASN A 243 -4.20 5.33 1.05
CA ASN A 243 -4.29 6.64 1.63
C ASN A 243 -4.16 6.55 3.14
N ILE A 244 -3.19 7.28 3.69
CA ILE A 244 -3.46 7.93 4.96
C ILE A 244 -4.76 8.70 4.75
N GLU A 245 -5.81 8.30 5.45
CA GLU A 245 -7.03 9.08 5.48
C GLU A 245 -6.95 10.03 6.67
N TYR A 246 -6.82 11.32 6.40
CA TYR A 246 -6.82 12.37 7.42
C TYR A 246 -8.25 12.75 7.78
N SER A 247 -8.52 13.02 9.05
CA SER A 247 -9.67 13.83 9.47
C SER A 247 -9.44 15.31 9.13
N TYR A 248 -10.53 16.07 9.03
CA TYR A 248 -10.49 17.51 8.72
C TYR A 248 -9.63 18.29 9.72
N CYS A 249 -8.78 19.21 9.24
CA CYS A 249 -8.07 20.13 10.14
C CYS A 249 -9.07 21.00 10.95
N ILE A 250 -8.70 21.38 12.17
CA ILE A 250 -9.54 22.15 13.12
C ILE A 250 -10.18 23.40 12.50
N SER A 251 -9.50 24.10 11.58
CA SER A 251 -10.05 25.29 10.91
C SER A 251 -11.15 25.00 9.88
N CYS A 252 -11.33 23.75 9.47
CA CYS A 252 -12.33 23.30 8.51
C CYS A 252 -13.53 22.60 9.15
N ILE A 253 -13.43 22.18 10.42
CA ILE A 253 -14.51 21.50 11.15
C ILE A 253 -15.74 22.40 11.35
N TYR A 254 -15.56 23.72 11.32
CA TYR A 254 -16.62 24.70 11.62
C TYR A 254 -17.04 25.59 10.44
N ASN A 255 -16.51 25.37 9.23
CA ASN A 255 -16.77 26.24 8.09
C ASN A 255 -17.70 25.58 7.07
N ASN A 256 -18.95 26.08 6.98
CA ASN A 256 -19.87 25.84 5.86
C ASN A 256 -19.40 26.45 4.53
N SER A 257 -18.20 27.05 4.50
CA SER A 257 -17.59 27.61 3.31
C SER A 257 -16.74 26.55 2.62
N LYS A 258 -16.83 26.48 1.29
CA LYS A 258 -15.95 25.67 0.42
C LYS A 258 -14.50 26.20 0.42
N ILE A 259 -14.03 26.91 1.45
CA ILE A 259 -12.75 27.62 1.51
C ILE A 259 -12.13 27.49 2.91
N CYS A 260 -10.88 27.02 2.98
CA CYS A 260 -10.10 26.91 4.22
C CYS A 260 -9.65 28.31 4.66
N SER A 261 -10.27 28.88 5.71
CA SER A 261 -10.01 30.26 6.16
C SER A 261 -8.55 30.54 6.55
N LYS A 262 -7.83 29.53 7.04
CA LYS A 262 -6.41 29.65 7.42
C LYS A 262 -5.46 29.73 6.22
N ARG A 263 -5.86 29.21 5.05
CA ARG A 263 -4.96 29.08 3.87
C ARG A 263 -5.54 29.61 2.56
N ASN A 264 -6.77 30.12 2.58
CA ASN A 264 -7.47 30.70 1.44
C ASN A 264 -7.55 29.77 0.20
N ILE A 265 -7.64 28.45 0.42
CA ILE A 265 -7.78 27.43 -0.65
C ILE A 265 -9.21 26.88 -0.70
N LYS A 266 -9.70 26.57 -1.90
CA LYS A 266 -11.02 25.92 -2.08
C LYS A 266 -10.98 24.45 -1.62
N ILE A 267 -11.84 24.12 -0.66
CA ILE A 267 -12.10 22.78 -0.16
C ILE A 267 -13.16 22.16 -1.07
N THR A 268 -12.83 21.10 -1.79
CA THR A 268 -13.83 20.17 -2.34
C THR A 268 -14.13 19.10 -1.29
N ASP A 269 -15.28 18.43 -1.37
CA ASP A 269 -15.76 17.45 -0.37
C ASP A 269 -14.79 16.26 -0.11
N LYS A 270 -13.67 16.19 -0.84
CA LYS A 270 -12.59 15.20 -0.71
C LYS A 270 -11.20 15.79 -0.42
N LYS A 271 -11.04 17.12 -0.43
CA LYS A 271 -9.75 17.77 -0.15
C LYS A 271 -9.69 18.17 1.32
N SER A 272 -9.04 17.33 2.13
CA SER A 272 -8.51 17.80 3.41
C SER A 272 -7.57 18.98 3.14
N CYS A 273 -7.56 19.97 4.04
CA CYS A 273 -6.59 21.08 4.05
C CYS A 273 -5.20 20.52 4.49
N SER A 274 -4.79 19.36 3.96
CA SER A 274 -3.58 18.64 4.32
C SER A 274 -2.38 19.29 3.62
N LEU A 275 -1.40 19.74 4.40
CA LEU A 275 -0.12 20.31 3.91
C LEU A 275 0.79 19.22 3.37
N TYR A 276 0.34 18.46 2.38
CA TYR A 276 1.30 17.77 1.51
C TYR A 276 1.60 18.60 0.27
N GLU A 277 1.38 19.92 0.33
CA GLU A 277 2.14 20.86 -0.50
C GLU A 277 3.61 20.74 -0.10
N ALA A 278 4.40 20.23 -1.05
CA ALA A 278 5.85 20.18 -1.10
C ALA A 278 6.56 20.86 0.06
N PHE A 279 7.42 20.10 0.76
CA PHE A 279 8.59 20.66 1.45
C PHE A 279 9.34 21.55 0.45
N LYS A 280 8.97 22.83 0.39
CA LYS A 280 9.73 23.87 -0.27
C LYS A 280 10.98 24.03 0.56
N TYR A 281 12.10 23.61 -0.03
CA TYR A 281 13.43 24.12 0.22
C TYR A 281 13.77 24.44 1.68
N ILE A 282 14.37 23.48 2.37
CA ILE A 282 15.46 23.84 3.27
C ILE A 282 16.71 23.79 2.39
N LEU A 283 17.18 25.00 2.02
CA LEU A 283 18.53 25.24 1.52
C LEU A 283 19.55 24.81 2.57
#